data_AF-G1KSE4-F1
#
_entry.id   AF-G1KSE4-F1
#
_cell.length_a   1.000
_cell.length_b   1.000
_cell.length_c   1.000
_cell.angle_alpha   90.00
_cell.angle_beta   90.00
_cell.angle_gamma   90.00
#
_symmetry.space_group_name_H-M   'P 1'
#
loop_
_entity.id
_entity.type
_entity.pdbx_description
1 polymer ?
#
loop_
_entity_poly.entity_id
_entity_poly.type
_entity_poly.pdbx_seq_one_letter_code
_entity_poly.pdbx_strand_id
1 'polypeptide(L)'
;MQNTEQKAQIQELESRVKKLEAAVNHMAREFKTEVENVQQKALVQNQAGQIEINKLQQLLEMKDREMSRVKKLARNILDERTEVEKFFLHALDQVKQEIITSRKCYKQVAQAAYQRRMMAAFAGREEYPKIRTFNDNEHSTNSVQMDLMEAEKWTNIQKGKVDISELTWEQKESVLRLLFAKMNGMRLRKYSKALVPLMPSNSQGEETKVSTVGMIPVYAFITQQAPVSESASQRRSSVLPDIQVIPPQSD
;
A
#
# COMPACT_ATOMS: atom_id res chain seq x y z
N MET A 1 85.81 49.09 -40.94
CA MET A 1 84.34 49.25 -40.89
C MET A 1 83.61 47.95 -40.55
N GLN A 2 83.97 46.80 -41.12
CA GLN A 2 83.31 45.51 -40.84
C GLN A 2 83.33 45.05 -39.35
N ASN A 3 84.44 45.28 -38.62
CA ASN A 3 84.59 44.80 -37.24
C ASN A 3 83.73 45.59 -36.22
N THR A 4 83.50 46.87 -36.46
CA THR A 4 82.64 47.72 -35.60
C THR A 4 81.16 47.39 -35.78
N GLU A 5 80.76 47.05 -36.99
CA GLU A 5 79.39 46.61 -37.33
C GLU A 5 79.08 45.24 -36.71
N GLN A 6 80.03 44.30 -36.77
CA GLN A 6 79.91 43.00 -36.09
C GLN A 6 79.80 43.15 -34.57
N LYS A 7 80.58 44.03 -33.93
CA LYS A 7 80.45 44.29 -32.49
C LYS A 7 79.09 44.88 -32.11
N ALA A 8 78.54 45.78 -32.92
CA ALA A 8 77.21 46.35 -32.69
C ALA A 8 76.11 45.27 -32.79
N GLN A 9 76.20 44.38 -33.78
CA GLN A 9 75.29 43.25 -33.93
C GLN A 9 75.37 42.26 -32.75
N ILE A 10 76.58 41.98 -32.26
CA ILE A 10 76.77 41.12 -31.08
C ILE A 10 76.12 41.74 -29.84
N GLN A 11 76.31 43.04 -29.59
CA GLN A 11 75.66 43.72 -28.47
C GLN A 11 74.13 43.75 -28.59
N GLU A 12 73.59 43.91 -29.80
CA GLU A 12 72.15 43.87 -30.03
C GLU A 12 71.58 42.46 -29.76
N LEU A 13 72.28 41.41 -30.21
CA LEU A 13 71.93 40.02 -29.93
C LEU A 13 72.00 39.72 -28.42
N GLU A 14 73.05 40.15 -27.72
CA GLU A 14 73.17 40.00 -26.27
C GLU A 14 72.04 40.71 -25.51
N SER A 15 71.65 41.91 -25.95
CA SER A 15 70.51 42.65 -25.40
C SER A 15 69.20 41.91 -25.62
N ARG A 16 68.99 41.34 -26.82
CA ARG A 16 67.83 40.50 -27.12
C ARG A 16 67.79 39.23 -26.27
N VAL A 17 68.91 38.54 -26.12
CA VAL A 17 69.02 37.34 -25.28
C VAL A 17 68.66 37.67 -23.84
N LYS A 18 69.22 38.74 -23.26
CA LYS A 18 68.87 39.18 -21.90
C LYS A 18 67.38 39.50 -21.73
N LYS A 19 66.74 40.13 -22.73
CA LYS A 19 65.29 40.40 -22.70
C LYS A 19 64.47 39.12 -22.75
N LEU A 20 64.86 38.16 -23.58
CA LEU A 20 64.20 36.86 -23.67
C LEU A 20 64.37 36.05 -22.38
N GLU A 21 65.58 36.02 -21.81
CA GLU A 21 65.84 35.39 -20.51
C GLU A 21 64.98 35.99 -19.40
N ALA A 22 64.85 37.33 -19.35
CA ALA A 22 64.00 38.00 -18.39
C ALA A 22 62.51 37.64 -18.58
N ALA A 23 62.03 37.58 -19.83
CA ALA A 23 60.64 37.20 -20.14
C ALA A 23 60.36 35.73 -19.78
N VAL A 24 61.27 34.80 -20.09
CA VAL A 24 61.13 33.39 -19.72
C VAL A 24 61.15 33.21 -18.21
N ASN A 25 62.05 33.88 -17.49
CA ASN A 25 62.09 33.84 -16.02
C ASN A 25 60.85 34.45 -15.36
N HIS A 26 60.20 35.41 -16.02
CA HIS A 26 58.92 35.95 -15.59
C HIS A 26 57.80 34.93 -15.81
N MET A 27 57.66 34.40 -17.02
CA MET A 27 56.66 33.37 -17.35
C MET A 27 56.80 32.11 -16.50
N ALA A 28 58.03 31.66 -16.20
CA ALA A 28 58.29 30.49 -15.35
C ALA A 28 57.80 30.72 -13.90
N ARG A 29 57.95 31.94 -13.37
CA ARG A 29 57.45 32.31 -12.04
C ARG A 29 55.92 32.41 -12.01
N GLU A 30 55.33 33.00 -13.04
CA GLU A 30 53.87 33.07 -13.17
C GLU A 30 53.27 31.67 -13.29
N PHE A 31 53.84 30.81 -14.13
CA PHE A 31 53.38 29.43 -14.30
C PHE A 31 53.47 28.65 -12.99
N LYS A 32 54.58 28.75 -12.25
CA LYS A 32 54.71 28.11 -10.95
C LYS A 32 53.62 28.58 -9.97
N THR A 33 53.37 29.88 -9.93
CA THR A 33 52.35 30.48 -9.05
C THR A 33 50.94 30.03 -9.46
N GLU A 34 50.65 29.94 -10.76
CA GLU A 34 49.37 29.47 -11.27
C GLU A 34 49.14 27.99 -10.94
N VAL A 35 50.17 27.14 -11.09
CA VAL A 35 50.10 25.73 -10.71
C VAL A 35 49.81 25.58 -9.22
N GLU A 36 50.52 26.31 -8.35
CA GLU A 36 50.29 26.29 -6.90
C GLU A 36 48.86 26.77 -6.56
N ASN A 37 48.37 27.83 -7.20
CA ASN A 37 47.02 28.35 -7.02
C ASN A 37 45.95 27.35 -7.45
N VAL A 38 46.12 26.71 -8.62
CA VAL A 38 45.19 25.69 -9.12
C VAL A 38 45.16 24.48 -8.19
N GLN A 39 46.32 24.02 -7.73
CA GLN A 39 46.42 22.89 -6.80
C GLN A 39 45.74 23.19 -5.46
N GLN A 40 45.95 24.39 -4.91
CA GLN A 40 45.31 24.81 -3.66
C GLN A 40 43.78 24.93 -3.82
N LYS A 41 43.30 25.51 -4.92
CA LYS A 41 41.86 25.59 -5.22
C LYS A 41 41.23 24.20 -5.34
N ALA A 42 41.88 23.28 -6.06
CA ALA A 42 41.42 21.90 -6.20
C ALA A 42 41.36 21.18 -4.85
N LEU A 43 42.35 21.39 -3.98
CA LEU A 43 42.37 20.81 -2.63
C LEU A 43 41.22 21.31 -1.77
N VAL A 44 40.97 22.63 -1.75
CA VAL A 44 39.85 23.21 -1.00
C VAL A 44 38.50 22.72 -1.54
N GLN A 45 38.34 22.64 -2.86
CA GLN A 45 37.11 22.13 -3.49
C GLN A 45 36.87 20.65 -3.17
N ASN A 46 37.91 19.81 -3.22
CA ASN A 46 37.80 18.41 -2.84
C ASN A 46 37.43 18.23 -1.37
N GLN A 47 37.99 19.05 -0.46
CA GLN A 47 37.62 19.03 0.95
C GLN A 47 36.16 19.45 1.16
N ALA A 48 35.71 20.50 0.48
CA ALA A 48 34.31 20.93 0.53
C ALA A 48 33.36 19.83 0.01
N GLY A 49 33.70 19.21 -1.11
CA GLY A 49 32.94 18.08 -1.68
C GLY A 49 32.88 16.89 -0.73
N GLN A 50 33.99 16.56 -0.05
CA GLN A 50 34.01 15.47 0.92
C GLN A 50 33.06 15.71 2.10
N ILE A 51 32.98 16.95 2.60
CA ILE A 51 32.05 17.34 3.67
C ILE A 51 30.60 17.20 3.20
N GLU A 52 30.30 17.62 1.97
CA GLU A 52 28.96 17.49 1.39
C GLU A 52 28.55 16.02 1.21
N ILE A 53 29.45 15.18 0.69
CA ILE A 53 29.22 13.73 0.57
C ILE A 53 28.90 13.13 1.94
N ASN A 54 29.66 13.46 2.97
CA ASN A 54 29.43 12.96 4.33
C ASN A 54 28.05 13.40 4.86
N LYS A 55 27.67 14.66 4.61
CA LYS A 55 26.34 15.18 5.01
C LYS A 55 25.21 14.46 4.29
N LEU A 56 25.35 14.23 2.98
CA LEU A 56 24.36 13.51 2.17
C LEU A 56 24.25 12.05 2.61
N GLN A 57 25.35 11.40 2.93
CA GLN A 57 25.34 10.03 3.47
C GLN A 57 24.60 9.94 4.80
N GLN A 58 24.83 10.87 5.73
CA GLN A 58 24.09 10.93 7.00
C GLN A 58 22.59 11.19 6.79
N LEU A 59 22.24 12.09 5.86
CA LEU A 59 20.84 12.36 5.53
C LEU A 59 20.15 11.13 4.95
N LEU A 60 20.84 10.41 4.05
CA LEU A 60 20.33 9.17 3.47
C LEU A 60 20.10 8.12 4.55
N GLU A 61 21.05 7.94 5.48
CA GLU A 61 20.89 6.99 6.57
C GLU A 61 19.70 7.32 7.47
N MET A 62 19.49 8.61 7.80
CA MET A 62 18.31 9.05 8.54
C MET A 62 17.01 8.75 7.78
N LYS A 63 17.01 8.96 6.45
CA LYS A 63 15.87 8.65 5.59
C LYS A 63 15.58 7.16 5.48
N ASP A 64 16.61 6.31 5.43
CA ASP A 64 16.44 4.85 5.42
C ASP A 64 15.86 4.35 6.75
N ARG A 65 16.27 4.94 7.88
CA ARG A 65 15.69 4.65 9.20
C ARG A 65 14.21 5.07 9.25
N GLU A 66 13.87 6.26 8.77
CA GLU A 66 12.49 6.75 8.68
C GLU A 66 11.63 5.82 7.80
N MET A 67 12.12 5.48 6.61
CA MET A 67 11.48 4.55 5.69
C MET A 67 11.27 3.18 6.32
N SER A 68 12.25 2.67 7.06
CA SER A 68 12.14 1.39 7.78
C SER A 68 11.06 1.43 8.86
N ARG A 69 10.88 2.57 9.55
CA ARG A 69 9.79 2.76 10.52
C ARG A 69 8.43 2.79 9.83
N VAL A 70 8.31 3.50 8.71
CA VAL A 70 7.08 3.54 7.90
C VAL A 70 6.71 2.15 7.40
N LYS A 71 7.68 1.38 6.88
CA LYS A 71 7.46 -0.01 6.43
C LYS A 71 6.97 -0.92 7.57
N LYS A 72 7.55 -0.79 8.76
CA LYS A 72 7.09 -1.54 9.95
C LYS A 72 5.66 -1.17 10.33
N LEU A 73 5.35 0.12 10.37
CA LEU A 73 3.99 0.59 10.68
C LEU A 73 2.98 0.09 9.65
N ALA A 74 3.29 0.20 8.36
CA ALA A 74 2.43 -0.29 7.29
C ALA A 74 2.18 -1.80 7.41
N ARG A 75 3.20 -2.59 7.75
CA ARG A 75 3.06 -4.02 8.01
C ARG A 75 2.14 -4.29 9.20
N ASN A 76 2.34 -3.61 10.33
CA ASN A 76 1.48 -3.78 11.50
C ASN A 76 0.01 -3.47 11.19
N ILE A 77 -0.27 -2.39 10.46
CA ILE A 77 -1.65 -2.03 10.05
C ILE A 77 -2.27 -3.14 9.18
N LEU A 78 -1.49 -3.73 8.28
CA LEU A 78 -1.96 -4.85 7.46
C LEU A 78 -2.20 -6.12 8.28
N ASP A 79 -1.32 -6.42 9.22
CA ASP A 79 -1.45 -7.58 10.12
C ASP A 79 -2.68 -7.44 11.01
N GLU A 80 -2.87 -6.28 11.65
CA GLU A 80 -4.06 -5.97 12.46
C GLU A 80 -5.34 -6.04 11.61
N ARG A 81 -5.33 -5.48 10.39
CA ARG A 81 -6.47 -5.58 9.47
C ARG A 81 -6.77 -7.04 9.13
N THR A 82 -5.74 -7.83 8.84
CA THR A 82 -5.87 -9.25 8.51
C THR A 82 -6.45 -10.04 9.68
N GLU A 83 -6.04 -9.74 10.91
CA GLU A 83 -6.58 -10.35 12.12
C GLU A 83 -8.06 -10.03 12.29
N VAL A 84 -8.43 -8.77 12.12
CA VAL A 84 -9.83 -8.32 12.19
C VAL A 84 -10.68 -8.98 11.08
N GLU A 85 -10.18 -9.07 9.86
CA GLU A 85 -10.86 -9.75 8.75
C GLU A 85 -11.08 -11.24 9.04
N LYS A 86 -10.06 -11.94 9.55
CA LYS A 86 -10.18 -13.34 10.00
C LYS A 86 -11.23 -13.50 11.10
N PHE A 87 -11.21 -12.62 12.10
CA PHE A 87 -12.21 -12.61 13.15
C PHE A 87 -13.64 -12.47 12.61
N PHE A 88 -13.87 -11.53 11.69
CA PHE A 88 -15.20 -11.34 11.07
C PHE A 88 -15.64 -12.54 10.24
N LEU A 89 -14.73 -13.16 9.49
CA LEU A 89 -15.04 -14.38 8.74
C LEU A 89 -15.44 -15.52 9.68
N HIS A 90 -14.71 -15.72 10.78
CA HIS A 90 -15.04 -16.72 11.79
C HIS A 90 -16.38 -16.42 12.48
N ALA A 91 -16.63 -15.16 12.85
CA ALA A 91 -17.89 -14.75 13.48
C ALA A 91 -19.08 -14.97 12.53
N LEU A 92 -18.93 -14.63 11.24
CA LEU A 92 -19.96 -14.90 10.23
C LEU A 92 -20.21 -16.39 10.02
N ASP A 93 -19.15 -17.20 9.99
CA ASP A 93 -19.29 -18.65 9.89
C ASP A 93 -20.03 -19.23 11.10
N GLN A 94 -19.63 -18.84 12.31
CA GLN A 94 -20.30 -19.24 13.55
C GLN A 94 -21.78 -18.89 13.53
N VAL A 95 -22.14 -17.65 13.15
CA VAL A 95 -23.53 -17.23 13.07
C VAL A 95 -24.31 -18.06 12.04
N LYS A 96 -23.72 -18.36 10.88
CA LYS A 96 -24.37 -19.23 9.87
C LYS A 96 -24.62 -20.64 10.40
N GLN A 97 -23.66 -21.24 11.07
CA GLN A 97 -23.84 -22.57 11.68
C GLN A 97 -24.95 -22.56 12.74
N GLU A 98 -25.00 -21.48 13.52
CA GLU A 98 -26.00 -21.32 14.56
C GLU A 98 -27.41 -21.08 13.99
N ILE A 99 -27.52 -20.35 12.86
CA ILE A 99 -28.78 -20.23 12.11
C ILE A 99 -29.27 -21.61 11.64
N ILE A 100 -28.39 -22.42 11.05
CA ILE A 100 -28.74 -23.77 10.57
C ILE A 100 -29.21 -24.65 11.74
N THR A 101 -28.47 -24.61 12.84
CA THR A 101 -28.76 -25.41 14.05
C THR A 101 -30.07 -24.96 14.70
N SER A 102 -30.26 -23.64 14.87
CA SER A 102 -31.48 -23.04 15.40
C SER A 102 -32.70 -23.39 14.56
N ARG A 103 -32.64 -23.23 13.23
CA ARG A 103 -33.72 -23.57 12.29
C ARG A 103 -34.09 -25.06 12.39
N LYS A 104 -33.10 -25.95 12.45
CA LYS A 104 -33.31 -27.40 12.62
C LYS A 104 -33.96 -27.72 13.96
N CYS A 105 -33.46 -27.16 15.06
CA CYS A 105 -33.99 -27.36 16.40
C CYS A 105 -35.44 -26.86 16.50
N TYR A 106 -35.71 -25.65 16.01
CA TYR A 106 -37.05 -25.06 15.99
C TYR A 106 -38.05 -25.96 15.27
N LYS A 107 -37.69 -26.48 14.09
CA LYS A 107 -38.54 -27.41 13.35
C LYS A 107 -38.86 -28.67 14.14
N GLN A 108 -37.86 -29.28 14.79
CA GLN A 108 -38.03 -30.48 15.61
C GLN A 108 -38.90 -30.23 16.84
N VAL A 109 -38.65 -29.13 17.56
CA VAL A 109 -39.40 -28.74 18.75
C VAL A 109 -40.86 -28.44 18.40
N ALA A 110 -41.10 -27.68 17.32
CA ALA A 110 -42.44 -27.37 16.85
C ALA A 110 -43.20 -28.65 16.44
N GLN A 111 -42.52 -29.60 15.77
CA GLN A 111 -43.10 -30.88 15.38
C GLN A 111 -43.46 -31.73 16.61
N ALA A 112 -42.56 -31.85 17.57
CA ALA A 112 -42.80 -32.60 18.81
C ALA A 112 -43.93 -31.97 19.64
N ALA A 113 -43.99 -30.64 19.72
CA ALA A 113 -45.07 -29.93 20.41
C ALA A 113 -46.43 -30.16 19.74
N TYR A 114 -46.48 -30.10 18.41
CA TYR A 114 -47.69 -30.38 17.64
C TYR A 114 -48.16 -31.83 17.83
N GLN A 115 -47.24 -32.80 17.71
CA GLN A 115 -47.54 -34.22 17.93
C GLN A 115 -48.03 -34.48 19.35
N ARG A 116 -47.42 -33.85 20.36
CA ARG A 116 -47.86 -33.96 21.76
C ARG A 116 -49.29 -33.47 21.95
N ARG A 117 -49.63 -32.30 21.38
CA ARG A 117 -51.00 -31.76 21.44
C ARG A 117 -52.00 -32.64 20.68
N MET A 118 -51.62 -33.17 19.52
CA MET A 118 -52.42 -34.13 18.76
C MET A 118 -52.76 -35.37 19.60
N MET A 119 -51.78 -35.94 20.31
CA MET A 119 -51.99 -37.11 21.17
C MET A 119 -52.82 -36.79 22.41
N ALA A 120 -52.64 -35.60 23.01
CA ALA A 120 -53.45 -35.15 24.13
C ALA A 120 -54.93 -34.95 23.74
N ALA A 121 -55.17 -34.40 22.55
CA ALA A 121 -56.50 -34.23 22.00
C ALA A 121 -57.16 -35.57 21.65
N PHE A 122 -56.39 -36.51 21.09
CA PHE A 122 -56.87 -37.88 20.86
C PHE A 122 -57.28 -38.58 22.16
N ALA A 123 -56.55 -38.35 23.25
CA ALA A 123 -56.90 -38.83 24.59
C ALA A 123 -58.07 -38.06 25.26
N GLY A 124 -58.71 -37.12 24.56
CA GLY A 124 -59.83 -36.32 25.06
C GLY A 124 -59.48 -35.28 26.12
N ARG A 125 -58.18 -34.97 26.31
CA ARG A 125 -57.71 -34.00 27.32
C ARG A 125 -57.66 -32.56 26.82
N GLU A 126 -57.47 -32.36 25.51
CA GLU A 126 -57.35 -31.04 24.87
C GLU A 126 -58.10 -31.02 23.52
N GLU A 127 -58.22 -29.85 22.91
CA GLU A 127 -58.73 -29.71 21.54
C GLU A 127 -57.63 -29.97 20.50
N TYR A 128 -58.02 -30.51 19.33
CA TYR A 128 -57.10 -30.77 18.23
C TYR A 128 -56.39 -29.49 17.75
N PRO A 129 -55.06 -29.48 17.63
CA PRO A 129 -54.34 -28.32 17.13
C PRO A 129 -54.64 -28.08 15.64
N LYS A 130 -54.65 -26.81 15.22
CA LYS A 130 -54.79 -26.44 13.80
C LYS A 130 -53.71 -27.12 12.95
N ILE A 131 -54.11 -27.65 11.78
CA ILE A 131 -53.20 -28.34 10.85
C ILE A 131 -52.02 -27.42 10.54
N ARG A 132 -50.82 -27.94 10.81
CA ARG A 132 -49.55 -27.25 10.61
C ARG A 132 -48.64 -28.12 9.75
N THR A 133 -48.02 -27.51 8.74
CA THR A 133 -47.12 -28.21 7.82
C THR A 133 -45.66 -28.01 8.23
N PHE A 134 -44.86 -29.07 8.06
CA PHE A 134 -43.42 -29.06 8.34
C PHE A 134 -42.56 -29.25 7.08
N ASN A 135 -43.20 -29.41 5.92
CA ASN A 135 -42.55 -29.54 4.62
C ASN A 135 -42.63 -28.22 3.84
N ASP A 136 -41.70 -28.01 2.92
CA ASP A 136 -41.64 -26.82 2.06
C ASP A 136 -42.66 -26.94 0.92
N ASN A 137 -43.94 -26.74 1.25
CA ASN A 137 -45.00 -26.57 0.26
C ASN A 137 -45.38 -25.09 0.16
N GLU A 138 -45.26 -24.51 -1.03
CA GLU A 138 -45.52 -23.11 -1.34
C GLU A 138 -46.96 -22.66 -1.05
N HIS A 139 -47.92 -23.59 -1.12
CA HIS A 139 -49.34 -23.30 -0.90
C HIS A 139 -49.82 -23.45 0.55
N SER A 140 -48.91 -23.74 1.50
CA SER A 140 -49.30 -23.90 2.90
C SER A 140 -49.53 -22.56 3.60
N THR A 141 -50.73 -22.36 4.14
CA THR A 141 -51.11 -21.16 4.89
C THR A 141 -50.59 -21.16 6.34
N ASN A 142 -50.21 -22.33 6.89
CA ASN A 142 -49.75 -22.50 8.27
C ASN A 142 -48.55 -23.45 8.32
N SER A 143 -47.37 -22.92 7.98
CA SER A 143 -46.12 -23.68 7.88
C SER A 143 -45.06 -23.17 8.85
N VAL A 144 -44.29 -24.08 9.44
CA VAL A 144 -43.09 -23.73 10.25
C VAL A 144 -42.08 -22.91 9.44
N GLN A 145 -42.01 -23.14 8.13
CA GLN A 145 -41.11 -22.38 7.26
C GLN A 145 -41.50 -20.90 7.16
N MET A 146 -42.79 -20.59 7.24
CA MET A 146 -43.27 -19.21 7.24
C MET A 146 -42.81 -18.48 8.51
N ASP A 147 -42.88 -19.12 9.69
CA ASP A 147 -42.36 -18.55 10.94
C ASP A 147 -40.85 -18.23 10.84
N LEU A 148 -40.06 -19.14 10.24
CA LEU A 148 -38.61 -18.94 10.07
C LEU A 148 -38.29 -17.79 9.10
N MET A 149 -39.06 -17.65 8.02
CA MET A 149 -38.92 -16.52 7.09
C MET A 149 -39.40 -15.20 7.69
N GLU A 150 -40.43 -15.24 8.54
CA GLU A 150 -40.93 -14.07 9.26
C GLU A 150 -39.90 -13.58 10.30
N ALA A 151 -39.21 -14.51 10.98
CA ALA A 151 -38.11 -14.18 11.88
C ALA A 151 -36.94 -13.47 11.16
N GLU A 152 -36.65 -13.84 9.91
CA GLU A 152 -35.66 -13.17 9.07
C GLU A 152 -36.10 -11.76 8.65
N LYS A 153 -37.40 -11.59 8.38
CA LYS A 153 -38.01 -10.29 8.04
C LYS A 153 -38.30 -9.40 9.25
N TRP A 154 -38.09 -9.89 10.46
CA TRP A 154 -38.42 -9.17 11.68
C TRP A 154 -37.50 -7.95 11.87
N THR A 155 -38.01 -6.80 11.43
CA THR A 155 -37.33 -5.49 11.52
C THR A 155 -37.88 -4.62 12.65
N ASN A 156 -38.80 -5.14 13.47
CA ASN A 156 -39.39 -4.41 14.60
C ASN A 156 -38.42 -4.40 15.80
N ILE A 157 -37.28 -3.76 15.57
CA ILE A 157 -36.38 -3.30 16.61
C ILE A 157 -37.04 -2.02 17.12
N GLN A 158 -37.71 -2.09 18.26
CA GLN A 158 -38.23 -0.90 18.93
C GLN A 158 -37.10 0.12 19.01
N LYS A 159 -37.43 1.40 18.78
CA LYS A 159 -36.50 2.54 18.62
C LYS A 159 -35.75 2.90 19.93
N GLY A 160 -35.37 1.91 20.72
CA GLY A 160 -34.55 1.98 21.92
C GLY A 160 -33.18 1.34 21.70
N LYS A 161 -32.37 1.34 22.76
CA LYS A 161 -31.06 0.69 22.79
C LYS A 161 -31.27 -0.82 22.82
N VAL A 162 -31.20 -1.49 21.67
CA VAL A 162 -31.24 -2.95 21.59
C VAL A 162 -29.84 -3.50 21.80
N ASP A 163 -29.70 -4.37 22.79
CA ASP A 163 -28.44 -5.03 23.09
C ASP A 163 -28.22 -6.23 22.14
N ILE A 164 -26.97 -6.49 21.77
CA ILE A 164 -26.60 -7.54 20.79
C ILE A 164 -27.09 -8.93 21.24
N SER A 165 -27.19 -9.16 22.55
CA SER A 165 -27.70 -10.40 23.14
C SER A 165 -29.16 -10.69 22.77
N GLU A 166 -29.97 -9.66 22.54
CA GLU A 166 -31.41 -9.77 22.27
C GLU A 166 -31.72 -10.05 20.80
N LEU A 167 -30.71 -9.98 19.92
CA LEU A 167 -30.87 -10.20 18.49
C LEU A 167 -30.97 -11.70 18.15
N THR A 168 -31.83 -12.02 17.18
CA THR A 168 -31.83 -13.35 16.54
C THR A 168 -30.53 -13.57 15.78
N TRP A 169 -30.20 -14.83 15.48
CA TRP A 169 -28.97 -15.14 14.75
C TRP A 169 -28.97 -14.55 13.33
N GLU A 170 -30.12 -14.53 12.65
CA GLU A 170 -30.32 -13.86 11.36
C GLU A 170 -30.06 -12.34 11.44
N GLN A 171 -30.49 -11.69 12.52
CA GLN A 171 -30.22 -10.27 12.75
C GLN A 171 -28.74 -10.02 13.06
N LYS A 172 -28.11 -10.87 13.87
CA LYS A 172 -26.66 -10.81 14.15
C LYS A 172 -25.85 -10.94 12.86
N GLU A 173 -26.25 -11.81 11.93
CA GLU A 173 -25.59 -11.95 10.63
C GLU A 173 -25.68 -10.64 9.82
N SER A 174 -26.87 -10.05 9.76
CA SER A 174 -27.10 -8.79 9.04
C SER A 174 -26.28 -7.63 9.62
N VAL A 175 -26.19 -7.54 10.94
CA VAL A 175 -25.33 -6.57 11.64
C VAL A 175 -23.86 -6.81 11.33
N LEU A 176 -23.38 -8.06 11.39
CA LEU A 176 -21.99 -8.39 11.06
C LEU A 176 -21.64 -8.05 9.60
N ARG A 177 -22.53 -8.39 8.65
CA ARG A 177 -22.34 -8.01 7.23
C ARG A 177 -22.33 -6.50 7.04
N LEU A 178 -23.23 -5.78 7.71
CA LEU A 178 -23.28 -4.31 7.67
C LEU A 178 -22.03 -3.68 8.28
N LEU A 179 -21.55 -4.22 9.41
CA LEU A 179 -20.33 -3.76 10.07
C LEU A 179 -19.12 -3.98 9.17
N PHE A 180 -18.99 -5.16 8.56
CA PHE A 180 -17.93 -5.46 7.59
C PHE A 180 -17.99 -4.52 6.38
N ALA A 181 -19.17 -4.26 5.83
CA ALA A 181 -19.35 -3.30 4.74
C ALA A 181 -18.93 -1.88 5.15
N LYS A 182 -19.33 -1.45 6.36
CA LYS A 182 -19.00 -0.13 6.91
C LYS A 182 -17.50 0.02 7.16
N MET A 183 -16.85 -1.01 7.70
CA MET A 183 -15.40 -1.03 7.92
C MET A 183 -14.62 -0.98 6.61
N ASN A 184 -15.14 -1.61 5.55
CA ASN A 184 -14.56 -1.54 4.22
C ASN A 184 -14.91 -0.26 3.44
N GLY A 185 -15.49 0.75 4.09
CA GLY A 185 -15.77 2.04 3.46
C GLY A 185 -16.91 2.01 2.45
N MET A 186 -17.67 0.92 2.35
CA MET A 186 -18.92 0.88 1.59
C MET A 186 -19.97 1.70 2.37
N ARG A 187 -19.93 3.02 2.21
CA ARG A 187 -21.08 3.85 2.58
C ARG A 187 -22.22 3.38 1.70
N LEU A 188 -23.38 3.08 2.29
CA LEU A 188 -24.62 2.93 1.53
C LEU A 188 -24.73 4.16 0.63
N ARG A 189 -24.40 4.00 -0.66
CA ARG A 189 -24.63 5.02 -1.67
C ARG A 189 -26.14 5.17 -1.66
N LYS A 190 -26.63 6.22 -1.01
CA LYS A 190 -28.05 6.59 -1.05
C LYS A 190 -28.44 6.49 -2.52
N TYR A 191 -29.49 5.71 -2.80
CA TYR A 191 -30.05 5.52 -4.13
C TYR A 191 -30.26 6.89 -4.79
N SER A 192 -29.30 7.30 -5.61
CA SER A 192 -29.45 8.44 -6.51
C SER A 192 -28.94 7.99 -7.87
N LYS A 193 -29.90 7.55 -8.67
CA LYS A 193 -29.87 7.28 -10.11
C LYS A 193 -28.87 6.22 -10.58
N ALA A 194 -29.46 5.12 -11.04
CA ALA A 194 -28.84 4.14 -11.92
C ALA A 194 -28.13 4.85 -13.08
N LEU A 195 -26.85 4.55 -13.29
CA LEU A 195 -26.20 4.70 -14.58
C LEU A 195 -25.34 3.45 -14.81
N VAL A 196 -25.73 2.78 -15.90
CA VAL A 196 -25.20 1.61 -16.60
C VAL A 196 -23.67 1.46 -16.54
N PRO A 197 -23.12 0.23 -16.39
CA PRO A 197 -21.69 -0.02 -16.59
C PRO A 197 -21.30 0.11 -18.06
N LEU A 198 -20.43 1.09 -18.41
CA LEU A 198 -19.72 1.08 -19.68
C LEU A 198 -18.51 0.13 -19.59
N MET A 199 -18.49 -0.86 -20.48
CA MET A 199 -17.31 -1.69 -20.78
C MET A 199 -16.21 -0.83 -21.42
N PRO A 200 -14.92 -1.16 -21.22
CA PRO A 200 -13.82 -0.39 -21.78
C PRO A 200 -13.63 -0.72 -23.27
N SER A 201 -13.84 0.28 -24.12
CA SER A 201 -13.37 0.27 -25.51
C SER A 201 -12.05 1.03 -25.60
N ASN A 202 -11.06 0.34 -26.15
CA ASN A 202 -9.72 0.85 -26.46
C ASN A 202 -9.78 1.79 -27.67
N SER A 203 -9.30 3.04 -27.56
CA SER A 203 -8.73 3.80 -28.68
C SER A 203 -8.09 5.13 -28.21
N GLN A 204 -7.01 5.47 -28.91
CA GLN A 204 -6.05 6.55 -28.70
C GLN A 204 -6.64 7.96 -28.86
N GLY A 205 -5.93 8.97 -28.32
CA GLY A 205 -5.89 10.30 -28.93
C GLY A 205 -6.09 11.51 -28.00
N GLU A 206 -4.98 12.13 -27.65
CA GLU A 206 -4.76 13.58 -27.48
C GLU A 206 -5.32 14.39 -26.30
N GLU A 207 -4.56 15.46 -26.05
CA GLU A 207 -4.40 16.27 -24.85
C GLU A 207 -5.51 17.31 -24.67
N THR A 208 -5.82 17.68 -23.42
CA THR A 208 -5.80 19.09 -22.92
C THR A 208 -6.07 19.10 -21.40
N LYS A 209 -5.22 19.85 -20.69
CA LYS A 209 -5.21 20.05 -19.23
C LYS A 209 -6.34 21.01 -18.80
N VAL A 210 -6.99 20.75 -17.66
CA VAL A 210 -6.94 21.57 -16.42
C VAL A 210 -8.00 21.09 -15.40
N SER A 211 -7.49 20.70 -14.23
CA SER A 211 -8.06 20.66 -12.87
C SER A 211 -9.57 20.50 -12.66
N THR A 212 -9.97 19.33 -12.15
CA THR A 212 -10.79 19.25 -10.91
C THR A 212 -10.42 17.97 -10.15
N VAL A 213 -9.90 18.20 -8.94
CA VAL A 213 -9.64 17.30 -7.80
C VAL A 213 -10.14 15.85 -7.95
N GLY A 214 -9.18 14.92 -8.01
CA GLY A 214 -9.40 13.50 -8.16
C GLY A 214 -10.17 12.86 -7.00
N MET A 215 -11.30 12.25 -7.33
CA MET A 215 -11.86 11.14 -6.57
C MET A 215 -11.27 9.86 -7.16
N ILE A 216 -10.12 9.44 -6.62
CA ILE A 216 -9.57 8.12 -6.92
C ILE A 216 -10.57 7.10 -6.34
N PRO A 217 -11.13 6.17 -7.13
CA PRO A 217 -11.91 5.09 -6.57
C PRO A 217 -10.95 4.21 -5.77
N VAL A 218 -11.14 4.16 -4.45
CA VAL A 218 -10.41 3.24 -3.58
C VAL A 218 -10.95 1.83 -3.85
N TYR A 219 -10.40 1.17 -4.86
CA TYR A 219 -10.49 -0.28 -4.98
C TYR A 219 -9.61 -0.87 -3.88
N ALA A 220 -10.20 -1.18 -2.73
CA ALA A 220 -9.52 -1.90 -1.68
C ALA A 220 -9.27 -3.34 -2.14
N PHE A 221 -8.01 -3.66 -2.41
CA PHE A 221 -7.56 -5.00 -2.78
C PHE A 221 -7.86 -5.97 -1.64
N ILE A 222 -8.61 -7.03 -1.94
CA ILE A 222 -8.71 -8.22 -1.12
C ILE A 222 -7.30 -8.81 -1.03
N THR A 223 -6.75 -8.97 0.18
CA THR A 223 -5.48 -9.68 0.39
C THR A 223 -5.75 -11.19 0.25
N GLN A 224 -5.89 -11.67 -0.98
CA GLN A 224 -5.70 -13.09 -1.25
C GLN A 224 -4.19 -13.33 -1.25
N GLN A 225 -3.72 -14.10 -0.27
CA GLN A 225 -2.34 -14.53 -0.21
C GLN A 225 -2.07 -15.43 -1.41
N ALA A 226 -1.32 -14.92 -2.40
CA ALA A 226 -0.73 -15.75 -3.44
C ALA A 226 0.54 -16.42 -2.87
N PRO A 227 0.78 -17.73 -3.13
CA PRO A 227 2.01 -18.39 -2.73
C PRO A 227 3.17 -17.83 -3.57
N VAL A 228 4.07 -17.08 -2.92
CA VAL A 228 5.29 -16.58 -3.56
C VAL A 228 6.33 -17.70 -3.49
N SER A 229 6.60 -18.34 -4.63
CA SER A 229 7.73 -19.25 -4.78
C SER A 229 9.05 -18.51 -4.53
N GLU A 230 9.84 -19.02 -3.57
CA GLU A 230 11.20 -18.56 -3.31
C GLU A 230 12.10 -18.86 -4.52
N SER A 231 12.56 -17.81 -5.18
CA SER A 231 13.66 -17.88 -6.14
C SER A 231 14.91 -17.28 -5.50
N ALA A 232 15.90 -18.13 -5.25
CA ALA A 232 17.18 -17.80 -4.65
C ALA A 232 17.87 -16.61 -5.32
N SER A 233 18.20 -15.58 -4.53
CA SER A 233 18.99 -14.42 -4.95
C SER A 233 20.47 -14.80 -5.04
N GLN A 234 20.95 -15.02 -6.25
CA GLN A 234 22.37 -15.03 -6.57
C GLN A 234 22.87 -13.58 -6.56
N ARG A 235 23.61 -13.20 -5.51
CA ARG A 235 24.31 -11.92 -5.42
C ARG A 235 25.25 -11.78 -6.61
N ARG A 236 25.00 -10.81 -7.48
CA ARG A 236 26.05 -10.22 -8.33
C ARG A 236 26.35 -8.82 -7.80
N SER A 237 27.50 -8.71 -7.15
CA SER A 237 28.16 -7.47 -6.81
C SER A 237 28.56 -6.73 -8.08
N SER A 238 27.98 -5.55 -8.33
CA SER A 238 28.49 -4.60 -9.31
C SER A 238 29.68 -3.86 -8.68
N VAL A 239 30.88 -4.36 -8.94
CA VAL A 239 32.14 -3.65 -8.65
C VAL A 239 32.38 -2.68 -9.80
N LEU A 240 32.38 -1.38 -9.50
CA LEU A 240 32.87 -0.33 -10.41
C LEU A 240 34.39 -0.51 -10.57
N PRO A 241 34.98 -0.32 -11.77
CA PRO A 241 36.41 -0.44 -11.94
C PRO A 241 37.14 0.76 -11.32
N ASP A 242 38.20 0.45 -10.57
CA ASP A 242 39.16 1.42 -10.03
C ASP A 242 39.92 2.10 -11.18
N ILE A 243 39.89 3.44 -11.22
CA ILE A 243 40.73 4.21 -12.13
C ILE A 243 42.12 4.32 -11.49
N GLN A 244 43.07 3.52 -11.99
CA GLN A 244 44.47 3.62 -11.60
C GLN A 244 45.09 4.91 -12.17
N VAL A 245 45.46 5.82 -11.28
CA VAL A 245 46.29 6.98 -11.60
C VAL A 245 47.75 6.53 -11.64
N ILE A 246 48.35 6.53 -12.83
CA ILE A 246 49.77 6.26 -13.05
C ILE A 246 50.57 7.49 -12.59
N PRO A 247 51.57 7.35 -11.69
CA PRO A 247 52.43 8.47 -11.32
C PRO A 247 53.46 8.77 -12.43
N PRO A 248 53.91 10.03 -12.56
CA PRO A 248 54.87 10.42 -13.59
C PRO A 248 56.23 9.79 -13.30
N GLN A 249 56.78 9.07 -14.28
CA GLN A 249 58.17 8.64 -14.27
C GLN A 249 59.07 9.85 -14.49
N SER A 250 60.13 9.92 -13.69
CA SER A 250 61.19 10.92 -13.79
C SER A 250 62.27 10.35 -14.69
N ASP A 251 62.50 10.99 -15.83
CA ASP A 251 63.76 10.93 -16.58
C ASP A 251 64.41 12.32 -16.55
#